data_AF-A0A1F9AB04-F1
#
_entry.id   AF-A0A1F9AB04-F1
#
_cell.length_a   1.000
_cell.length_b   1.000
_cell.length_c   1.000
_cell.angle_alpha   90.00
_cell.angle_beta   90.00
_cell.angle_gamma   90.00
#
_symmetry.space_group_name_H-M   'P 1'
#
loop_
_entity.id
_entity.type
_entity.pdbx_description
1 polymer ?
#
loop_
_entity_poly.entity_id
_entity_poly.type
_entity_poly.pdbx_seq_one_letter_code
_entity_poly.pdbx_strand_id
1 'polypeptide(L)'
;MEELLWIRMANEGIPLLLLILLGVVLYQGIRKNQGLIIEREELLKRYLLFRGDKQVRLKVYGKDETIHQELMKNLSNSWKNFKKSYDDYFRSFVHNTARTKLFLWFITFALLMNSARHLIEAYYFFSFQVSFFYSVVKELSPYVLVVLSFLLLRTQTHRFLSFKGDISKMERETLFFTNNLSAEGEQEVLYNEFDPLEIKAEDGKKDPNRSG
;
A
#
# COMPACT_ATOMS: atom_id res chain seq x y z
N MET A 1 -49.52 -13.68 7.87
CA MET A 1 -48.49 -14.75 7.89
C MET A 1 -47.30 -14.39 7.01
N GLU A 2 -47.52 -13.99 5.75
CA GLU A 2 -46.43 -13.57 4.85
C GLU A 2 -45.66 -12.32 5.33
N GLU A 3 -46.33 -11.26 5.79
CA GLU A 3 -45.65 -10.03 6.25
C GLU A 3 -44.69 -10.28 7.42
N LEU A 4 -45.06 -11.20 8.32
CA LEU A 4 -44.28 -11.56 9.50
C LEU A 4 -43.03 -12.38 9.12
N LEU A 5 -43.12 -13.18 8.04
CA LEU A 5 -41.99 -13.88 7.43
C LEU A 5 -41.02 -12.90 6.75
N TRP A 6 -41.54 -11.93 5.99
CA TRP A 6 -40.72 -10.90 5.33
C TRP A 6 -39.94 -10.04 6.33
N ILE A 7 -40.57 -9.61 7.42
CA ILE A 7 -39.91 -8.82 8.47
C ILE A 7 -38.80 -9.65 9.15
N ARG A 8 -39.07 -10.93 9.43
CA ARG A 8 -38.07 -11.82 10.04
C ARG A 8 -36.89 -12.09 9.12
N MET A 9 -37.16 -12.28 7.83
CA MET A 9 -36.14 -12.49 6.81
C MET A 9 -35.29 -11.23 6.58
N ALA A 10 -35.91 -10.05 6.60
CA ALA A 10 -35.19 -8.78 6.52
C ALA A 10 -34.28 -8.58 7.74
N ASN A 11 -34.80 -8.84 8.94
CA ASN A 11 -34.06 -8.67 10.20
C ASN A 11 -32.83 -9.59 10.31
N GLU A 12 -32.87 -10.81 9.76
CA GLU A 12 -31.72 -11.70 9.74
C GLU A 12 -30.83 -11.50 8.49
N GLY A 13 -31.42 -11.09 7.37
CA GLY A 13 -30.71 -10.88 6.10
C GLY A 13 -29.89 -9.58 6.05
N ILE A 14 -30.40 -8.49 6.60
CA ILE A 14 -29.70 -7.19 6.65
C ILE A 14 -28.33 -7.29 7.34
N PRO A 15 -28.21 -7.81 8.57
CA PRO A 15 -26.91 -7.92 9.23
C PRO A 15 -25.97 -8.87 8.49
N LEU A 16 -26.49 -9.94 7.88
CA LEU A 16 -25.68 -10.86 7.07
C LEU A 16 -25.13 -10.16 5.82
N LEU A 17 -25.95 -9.39 5.11
CA LEU A 17 -25.51 -8.59 3.95
C LEU A 17 -24.47 -7.53 4.35
N LEU A 18 -24.66 -6.86 5.49
CA LEU A 18 -23.70 -5.90 6.01
C LEU A 18 -22.35 -6.57 6.35
N LEU A 19 -22.37 -7.78 6.91
CA LEU A 19 -21.15 -8.55 7.16
C LEU A 19 -20.44 -8.99 5.88
N ILE A 20 -21.18 -9.42 4.86
CA ILE A 20 -20.60 -9.73 3.54
C ILE A 20 -19.95 -8.48 2.95
N LEU A 21 -20.66 -7.34 2.98
CA LEU A 21 -20.14 -6.07 2.48
C LEU A 21 -18.87 -5.65 3.22
N LEU A 22 -18.83 -5.85 4.54
CA LEU A 22 -17.66 -5.60 5.36
C LEU A 22 -16.46 -6.44 4.91
N GLY A 23 -16.68 -7.74 4.66
CA GLY A 23 -15.64 -8.63 4.12
C GLY A 23 -15.12 -8.19 2.76
N VAL A 24 -16.02 -7.81 1.84
CA VAL A 24 -15.66 -7.34 0.48
C VAL A 24 -14.86 -6.04 0.54
N VAL A 25 -15.31 -5.05 1.30
CA VAL A 25 -14.63 -3.76 1.45
C VAL A 25 -13.26 -3.95 2.09
N LEU A 26 -13.17 -4.79 3.11
CA LEU A 26 -11.90 -5.11 3.76
C LEU A 26 -10.94 -5.79 2.78
N TYR A 27 -11.40 -6.81 2.07
CA TYR A 27 -10.58 -7.54 1.10
C TYR A 27 -10.05 -6.64 -0.01
N GLN A 28 -10.91 -5.80 -0.61
CA GLN A 28 -10.48 -4.84 -1.63
C GLN A 28 -9.48 -3.83 -1.09
N GLY A 29 -9.72 -3.31 0.12
CA GLY A 29 -8.81 -2.38 0.79
C GLY A 29 -7.44 -2.99 1.05
N ILE A 30 -7.40 -4.19 1.64
CA ILE A 30 -6.17 -4.93 1.94
C ILE A 30 -5.42 -5.28 0.67
N ARG A 31 -6.10 -5.82 -0.35
CA ARG A 31 -5.49 -6.22 -1.62
C ARG A 31 -4.81 -5.04 -2.31
N LYS A 32 -5.49 -3.90 -2.40
CA LYS A 32 -4.92 -2.68 -2.99
C LYS A 32 -3.72 -2.17 -2.17
N ASN A 33 -3.84 -2.20 -0.84
CA ASN A 33 -2.73 -1.85 0.04
C ASN A 33 -1.53 -2.80 -0.14
N GLN A 34 -1.74 -4.10 -0.32
CA GLN A 34 -0.65 -5.07 -0.58
C GLN A 34 0.06 -4.78 -1.90
N GLY A 35 -0.68 -4.50 -2.98
CA GLY A 35 -0.09 -4.12 -4.27
C GLY A 35 0.81 -2.90 -4.15
N LEU A 36 0.33 -1.83 -3.49
CA LEU A 36 1.12 -0.62 -3.25
C LEU A 36 2.38 -0.88 -2.41
N ILE A 37 2.35 -1.84 -1.48
CA ILE A 37 3.53 -2.23 -0.71
C ILE A 37 4.55 -2.92 -1.60
N ILE A 38 4.12 -3.88 -2.41
CA ILE A 38 4.99 -4.65 -3.31
C ILE A 38 5.63 -3.74 -4.34
N GLU A 39 4.84 -2.90 -5.02
CA GLU A 39 5.35 -1.95 -6.01
C GLU A 39 6.37 -0.98 -5.40
N ARG A 40 6.14 -0.53 -4.16
CA ARG A 40 7.09 0.33 -3.43
C ARG A 40 8.39 -0.42 -3.10
N GLU A 41 8.31 -1.67 -2.66
CA GLU A 41 9.49 -2.50 -2.36
C GLU A 41 10.30 -2.79 -3.64
N GLU A 42 9.63 -3.06 -4.75
CA GLU A 42 10.27 -3.24 -6.05
C GLU A 42 10.92 -1.96 -6.57
N LEU A 43 10.23 -0.82 -6.50
CA LEU A 43 10.81 0.49 -6.84
C LEU A 43 12.08 0.75 -6.04
N LEU A 44 12.07 0.40 -4.76
CA LEU A 44 13.22 0.54 -3.89
C LEU A 44 14.37 -0.38 -4.31
N LYS A 45 14.10 -1.67 -4.56
CA LYS A 45 15.11 -2.61 -5.07
C LYS A 45 15.72 -2.12 -6.38
N ARG A 46 14.90 -1.64 -7.31
CA ARG A 46 15.37 -1.08 -8.59
C ARG A 46 16.26 0.14 -8.37
N TYR A 47 15.86 1.07 -7.50
CA TYR A 47 16.69 2.23 -7.18
C TYR A 47 18.04 1.84 -6.56
N LEU A 48 18.08 0.82 -5.68
CA LEU A 48 19.32 0.31 -5.09
C LEU A 48 20.27 -0.26 -6.14
N LEU A 49 19.75 -1.04 -7.08
CA LEU A 49 20.53 -1.60 -8.20
C LEU A 49 21.11 -0.48 -9.07
N PHE A 50 20.29 0.49 -9.47
CA PHE A 50 20.72 1.64 -10.26
C PHE A 50 21.84 2.44 -9.56
N ARG A 51 21.68 2.74 -8.27
CA ARG A 51 22.69 3.47 -7.50
C ARG A 51 24.00 2.69 -7.36
N GLY A 52 23.91 1.38 -7.13
CA GLY A 52 25.08 0.51 -7.04
C GLY A 52 25.91 0.52 -8.32
N ASP A 53 25.25 0.43 -9.48
CA ASP A 53 25.90 0.49 -10.78
C ASP A 53 26.56 1.86 -11.05
N LYS A 54 25.83 2.96 -10.81
CA LYS A 54 26.40 4.31 -10.95
C LYS A 54 27.57 4.57 -10.00
N GLN A 55 27.58 4.01 -8.79
CA GLN A 55 28.72 4.10 -7.86
C GLN A 55 29.96 3.35 -8.37
N VAL A 56 29.78 2.20 -9.03
CA VAL A 56 30.89 1.47 -9.67
C VAL A 56 31.45 2.30 -10.83
N ARG A 57 30.60 2.85 -11.70
CA ARG A 57 31.03 3.76 -12.79
C ARG A 57 31.76 5.00 -12.25
N LEU A 58 31.27 5.61 -11.18
CA LEU A 58 31.94 6.75 -10.53
C LEU A 58 33.34 6.41 -10.02
N LYS A 59 33.58 5.19 -9.52
CA LYS A 59 34.92 4.73 -9.10
C LYS A 59 35.86 4.47 -10.29
N VAL A 60 35.33 3.97 -11.41
CA VAL A 60 36.12 3.66 -12.62
C VAL A 60 36.45 4.90 -13.44
N TYR A 61 35.49 5.81 -13.62
CA TYR A 61 35.60 7.00 -14.46
C TYR A 61 35.85 8.30 -13.68
N GLY A 62 36.00 8.24 -12.35
CA GLY A 62 36.11 9.42 -11.47
C GLY A 62 37.34 10.32 -11.68
N LYS A 63 38.22 10.00 -12.63
CA LYS A 63 39.33 10.87 -13.05
C LYS A 63 38.93 11.90 -14.11
N ASP A 64 37.82 11.68 -14.80
CA ASP A 64 37.31 12.60 -15.81
C ASP A 64 36.25 13.52 -15.18
N GLU A 65 36.61 14.79 -14.99
CA GLU A 65 35.82 15.76 -14.23
C GLU A 65 34.47 16.06 -14.89
N THR A 66 34.40 15.95 -16.22
CA THR A 66 33.17 16.13 -16.99
C THR A 66 32.18 14.98 -16.75
N ILE A 67 32.67 13.74 -16.83
CA ILE A 67 31.89 12.51 -16.60
C ILE A 67 31.44 12.44 -15.13
N HIS A 68 32.28 12.89 -14.20
CA HIS A 68 31.95 12.93 -12.77
C HIS A 68 30.78 13.89 -12.48
N GLN A 69 30.81 15.11 -13.02
CA GLN A 69 29.72 16.07 -12.84
C GLN A 69 28.39 15.59 -13.45
N GLU A 70 28.45 14.95 -14.62
CA GLU A 70 27.27 14.38 -15.28
C GLU A 70 26.67 13.22 -14.49
N LEU A 71 27.50 12.28 -14.02
CA LEU A 71 27.08 11.18 -13.14
C LEU A 71 26.42 11.69 -11.86
N MET A 72 27.00 12.72 -11.23
CA MET A 72 26.44 13.33 -10.01
C MET A 72 25.09 14.02 -10.27
N LYS A 73 24.95 14.71 -11.40
CA LYS A 73 23.69 15.35 -11.80
C LYS A 73 22.60 14.31 -12.07
N ASN A 74 22.93 13.21 -12.74
CA ASN A 74 22.00 12.12 -12.99
C ASN A 74 21.61 11.38 -11.71
N LEU A 75 22.54 11.20 -10.77
CA LEU A 75 22.25 10.62 -9.46
C LEU A 75 21.29 11.51 -8.64
N SER A 76 21.47 12.83 -8.72
CA SER A 76 20.57 13.80 -8.07
C SER A 76 19.16 13.80 -8.69
N ASN A 77 19.07 13.79 -10.02
CA ASN A 77 17.80 13.75 -10.74
C ASN A 77 17.03 12.43 -10.52
N SER A 78 17.73 11.30 -10.62
CA SER A 78 17.16 9.96 -10.35
C SER A 78 16.67 9.84 -8.90
N TRP A 79 17.40 10.38 -7.91
CA TRP A 79 16.93 10.45 -6.52
C TRP A 79 15.65 11.28 -6.39
N LYS A 80 15.58 12.44 -7.05
CA LYS A 80 14.39 13.29 -7.02
C LYS A 80 13.17 12.57 -7.61
N ASN A 81 13.36 11.84 -8.72
CA ASN A 81 12.30 11.07 -9.36
C ASN A 81 11.87 9.88 -8.49
N PHE A 82 12.82 9.12 -7.95
CA PHE A 82 12.56 8.04 -7.00
C PHE A 82 11.75 8.54 -5.80
N LYS A 83 12.19 9.63 -5.15
CA LYS A 83 11.52 10.20 -3.99
C LYS A 83 10.10 10.62 -4.31
N LYS A 84 9.87 11.24 -5.48
CA LYS A 84 8.53 11.63 -5.93
C LYS A 84 7.62 10.42 -6.07
N SER A 85 8.05 9.39 -6.82
CA SER A 85 7.26 8.16 -7.00
C SER A 85 7.01 7.45 -5.67
N TYR A 86 8.02 7.39 -4.80
CA TYR A 86 7.92 6.82 -3.46
C TYR A 86 6.87 7.54 -2.58
N ASP A 87 6.89 8.88 -2.59
CA ASP A 87 5.93 9.71 -1.86
C ASP A 87 4.51 9.54 -2.42
N ASP A 88 4.36 9.39 -3.73
CA ASP A 88 3.06 9.17 -4.39
C ASP A 88 2.46 7.81 -4.01
N TYR A 89 3.26 6.74 -3.94
CA TYR A 89 2.83 5.45 -3.40
C TYR A 89 2.39 5.55 -1.95
N PHE A 90 3.13 6.30 -1.13
CA PHE A 90 2.79 6.52 0.27
C PHE A 90 1.46 7.27 0.43
N ARG A 91 1.24 8.36 -0.31
CA ARG A 91 -0.02 9.12 -0.30
C ARG A 91 -1.19 8.23 -0.74
N SER A 92 -0.98 7.44 -1.78
CA SER A 92 -2.00 6.51 -2.30
C SER A 92 -2.38 5.45 -1.26
N PHE A 93 -1.41 4.93 -0.52
CA PHE A 93 -1.64 3.98 0.56
C PHE A 93 -2.43 4.60 1.73
N VAL A 94 -2.03 5.80 2.18
CA VAL A 94 -2.72 6.51 3.27
C VAL A 94 -4.15 6.84 2.87
N HIS A 95 -4.36 7.34 1.66
CA HIS A 95 -5.68 7.67 1.14
C HIS A 95 -6.57 6.42 1.05
N ASN A 96 -6.06 5.32 0.50
CA ASN A 96 -6.81 4.07 0.41
C ASN A 96 -7.17 3.51 1.79
N THR A 97 -6.22 3.52 2.73
CA THR A 97 -6.44 3.07 4.11
C THR A 97 -7.48 3.92 4.84
N ALA A 98 -7.44 5.25 4.67
CA ALA A 98 -8.43 6.15 5.25
C ALA A 98 -9.82 5.89 4.67
N ARG A 99 -9.92 5.71 3.34
CA ARG A 99 -11.17 5.37 2.66
C ARG A 99 -11.75 4.04 3.15
N THR A 100 -10.94 2.99 3.24
CA THR A 100 -11.37 1.68 3.78
C THR A 100 -11.83 1.79 5.22
N LYS A 101 -11.09 2.50 6.09
CA LYS A 101 -11.52 2.76 7.48
C LYS A 101 -12.88 3.45 7.55
N LEU A 102 -13.09 4.46 6.72
CA LEU A 102 -14.33 5.21 6.68
C LEU A 102 -15.51 4.30 6.28
N PHE A 103 -15.35 3.45 5.27
CA PHE A 103 -16.40 2.47 4.93
C PHE A 103 -16.64 1.45 6.04
N LEU A 104 -15.59 0.94 6.69
CA LEU A 104 -15.74 0.04 7.84
C LEU A 104 -16.52 0.71 8.98
N TRP A 105 -16.26 2.00 9.23
CA TRP A 105 -17.04 2.79 10.20
C TRP A 105 -18.51 2.91 9.81
N PHE A 106 -18.82 3.20 8.55
CA PHE A 106 -20.21 3.25 8.08
C PHE A 106 -20.94 1.91 8.24
N ILE A 107 -20.29 0.80 7.89
CA ILE A 107 -20.88 -0.54 8.03
C ILE A 107 -21.05 -0.90 9.51
N THR A 108 -20.07 -0.58 10.34
CA THR A 108 -20.16 -0.79 11.80
C THR A 108 -21.30 0.02 12.40
N PHE A 109 -21.46 1.28 11.97
CA PHE A 109 -22.56 2.13 12.42
C PHE A 109 -23.92 1.58 11.98
N ALA A 110 -24.03 1.08 10.75
CA ALA A 110 -25.25 0.42 10.27
C ALA A 110 -25.59 -0.84 11.09
N LEU A 111 -24.59 -1.66 11.42
CA LEU A 111 -24.76 -2.81 12.31
C LEU A 111 -25.20 -2.38 13.71
N LEU A 112 -24.59 -1.34 14.29
CA LEU A 112 -24.97 -0.78 15.60
C LEU A 112 -26.42 -0.30 15.62
N MET A 113 -26.86 0.41 14.59
CA MET A 113 -28.24 0.85 14.46
C MET A 113 -29.20 -0.34 14.37
N ASN A 114 -28.83 -1.40 13.64
CA ASN A 114 -29.62 -2.61 13.54
C ASN A 114 -29.72 -3.35 14.88
N SER A 115 -28.60 -3.53 15.59
CA SER A 115 -28.59 -4.15 16.92
C SER A 115 -29.34 -3.31 17.95
N ALA A 116 -29.20 -1.98 17.93
CA ALA A 116 -29.92 -1.08 18.83
C ALA A 116 -31.44 -1.19 18.63
N ARG A 117 -31.90 -1.23 17.37
CA ARG A 117 -33.31 -1.47 17.06
C ARG A 117 -33.80 -2.80 17.65
N HIS A 118 -33.05 -3.88 17.44
CA HIS A 118 -33.40 -5.21 17.97
C HIS A 118 -33.42 -5.26 19.50
N LEU A 119 -32.49 -4.59 20.16
CA LEU A 119 -32.45 -4.51 21.63
C LEU A 119 -33.60 -3.67 22.19
N ILE A 120 -33.99 -2.58 21.52
CA ILE A 120 -35.18 -1.79 21.89
C ILE A 120 -36.43 -2.65 21.77
N GLU A 121 -36.63 -3.34 20.64
CA GLU A 121 -37.75 -4.27 20.45
C GLU A 121 -37.76 -5.37 21.54
N ALA A 122 -36.61 -5.99 21.82
CA ALA A 122 -36.49 -7.01 22.87
C ALA A 122 -36.79 -6.47 24.29
N TYR A 123 -36.34 -5.25 24.60
CA TYR A 123 -36.58 -4.62 25.91
C TYR A 123 -38.06 -4.32 26.13
N TYR A 124 -38.75 -3.76 25.13
CA TYR A 124 -40.18 -3.45 25.24
C TYR A 124 -41.08 -4.69 25.25
N PHE A 125 -40.69 -5.77 24.55
CA PHE A 125 -41.53 -6.97 24.45
C PHE A 125 -41.28 -8.05 25.51
N PHE A 126 -40.05 -8.22 26.01
CA PHE A 126 -39.71 -9.41 26.83
C PHE A 126 -39.49 -9.18 28.32
N SER A 127 -39.41 -7.92 28.79
CA SER A 127 -38.97 -7.62 30.16
C SER A 127 -37.62 -8.29 30.50
N PHE A 128 -37.07 -8.07 31.68
CA PHE A 128 -35.70 -8.47 32.04
C PHE A 128 -35.55 -9.99 32.28
N GLN A 129 -35.73 -10.81 31.25
CA GLN A 129 -35.65 -12.28 31.29
C GLN A 129 -34.39 -12.81 30.58
N VAL A 130 -34.08 -14.09 30.79
CA VAL A 130 -32.96 -14.83 30.17
C VAL A 130 -32.92 -14.68 28.63
N SER A 131 -34.08 -14.53 28.00
CA SER A 131 -34.24 -14.28 26.56
C SER A 131 -33.60 -12.96 26.09
N PHE A 132 -33.53 -11.94 26.95
CA PHE A 132 -32.84 -10.69 26.64
C PHE A 132 -31.32 -10.90 26.56
N PHE A 133 -30.73 -11.60 27.53
CA PHE A 133 -29.29 -11.90 27.53
C PHE A 133 -28.87 -12.76 26.34
N TYR A 134 -29.68 -13.76 25.97
CA TYR A 134 -29.45 -14.54 24.76
C TYR A 134 -29.44 -13.68 23.49
N SER A 135 -30.39 -12.74 23.37
CA SER A 135 -30.43 -11.79 22.26
C SER A 135 -29.21 -10.86 22.23
N VAL A 136 -28.76 -10.35 23.39
CA VAL A 136 -27.55 -9.54 23.49
C VAL A 136 -26.31 -10.30 23.01
N VAL A 137 -26.15 -11.56 23.43
CA VAL A 137 -25.00 -12.39 23.01
C VAL A 137 -25.05 -12.69 21.51
N LYS A 138 -26.24 -12.99 20.97
CA LYS A 138 -26.44 -13.21 19.53
C LYS A 138 -26.03 -11.97 18.72
N GLU A 139 -26.44 -10.79 19.16
CA GLU A 139 -26.09 -9.51 18.52
C GLU A 139 -24.60 -9.17 18.64
N LEU A 140 -23.89 -9.66 19.68
CA LEU A 140 -22.46 -9.40 19.87
C LEU A 140 -21.56 -10.14 18.87
N SER A 141 -21.98 -11.31 18.39
CA SER A 141 -21.17 -12.18 17.52
C SER A 141 -20.65 -11.47 16.25
N PRO A 142 -21.47 -10.74 15.47
CA PRO A 142 -21.03 -9.92 14.33
C PRO A 142 -19.89 -8.94 14.65
N TYR A 143 -19.85 -8.38 15.86
CA TYR A 143 -18.86 -7.37 16.23
C TYR A 143 -17.46 -7.95 16.41
N VAL A 144 -17.33 -9.25 16.66
CA VAL A 144 -16.03 -9.93 16.66
C VAL A 144 -15.36 -9.78 15.29
N LEU A 145 -16.12 -9.95 14.20
CA LEU A 145 -15.63 -9.77 12.84
C LEU A 145 -15.28 -8.31 12.54
N VAL A 146 -16.06 -7.37 13.06
CA VAL A 146 -15.76 -5.93 12.95
C VAL A 146 -14.41 -5.62 13.60
N VAL A 147 -14.21 -6.05 14.86
CA VAL A 147 -12.96 -5.83 15.59
C VAL A 147 -11.79 -6.47 14.85
N LEU A 148 -11.94 -7.71 14.39
CA LEU A 148 -10.90 -8.40 13.63
C LEU A 148 -10.53 -7.64 12.35
N SER A 149 -11.51 -7.05 11.66
CA SER A 149 -11.31 -6.27 10.45
C SER A 149 -10.48 -5.00 10.70
N PHE A 150 -10.76 -4.28 11.79
CA PHE A 150 -9.96 -3.14 12.20
C PHE A 150 -8.54 -3.55 12.63
N LEU A 151 -8.38 -4.68 13.32
CA LEU A 151 -7.07 -5.22 13.69
C LEU A 151 -6.24 -5.59 12.47
N LEU A 152 -6.81 -6.28 11.49
CA LEU A 152 -6.13 -6.64 10.24
C LEU A 152 -5.65 -5.39 9.49
N LEU A 153 -6.52 -4.39 9.34
CA LEU A 153 -6.17 -3.13 8.69
C LEU A 153 -5.08 -2.37 9.48
N ARG A 154 -5.14 -2.39 10.82
CA ARG A 154 -4.11 -1.79 11.69
C ARG A 154 -2.77 -2.48 11.54
N THR A 155 -2.71 -3.81 11.54
CA THR A 155 -1.46 -4.57 11.39
C THR A 155 -0.78 -4.26 10.05
N GLN A 156 -1.55 -4.20 8.96
CA GLN A 156 -1.02 -3.82 7.66
C GLN A 156 -0.50 -2.37 7.63
N THR A 157 -1.25 -1.44 8.22
CA THR A 157 -0.86 -0.03 8.34
C THR A 157 0.41 0.14 9.17
N HIS A 158 0.51 -0.58 10.28
CA HIS A 158 1.68 -0.52 11.17
C HIS A 158 2.93 -1.05 10.48
N ARG A 159 2.84 -2.19 9.76
CA ARG A 159 3.97 -2.73 8.99
C ARG A 159 4.47 -1.71 7.96
N PHE A 160 3.56 -1.02 7.27
CA PHE A 160 3.93 -0.01 6.28
C PHE A 160 4.53 1.27 6.90
N LEU A 161 3.98 1.75 8.01
CA LEU A 161 4.47 2.92 8.73
C LEU A 161 5.79 2.66 9.45
N SER A 162 5.99 1.46 10.01
CA SER A 162 7.27 1.04 10.60
C SER A 162 8.39 1.13 9.56
N PHE A 163 8.11 0.69 8.33
CA PHE A 163 9.02 0.80 7.20
C PHE A 163 9.36 2.24 6.78
N LYS A 164 8.54 3.25 7.15
CA LYS A 164 8.87 4.66 6.96
C LYS A 164 10.03 5.09 7.86
N GLY A 165 10.11 4.52 9.07
CA GLY A 165 11.26 4.67 9.96
C GLY A 165 12.51 3.97 9.42
N ASP A 166 12.33 2.90 8.63
CA ASP A 166 13.42 2.24 7.94
C ASP A 166 13.95 3.02 6.73
N ILE A 167 13.31 4.11 6.28
CA ILE A 167 13.89 4.94 5.19
C ILE A 167 15.16 5.64 5.67
N SER A 168 15.20 6.10 6.92
CA SER A 168 16.40 6.73 7.50
C SER A 168 17.47 5.70 7.89
N LYS A 169 17.06 4.48 8.26
CA LYS A 169 17.98 3.33 8.37
C LYS A 169 18.49 2.87 7.01
N MET A 170 17.64 2.85 5.97
CA MET A 170 18.00 2.56 4.59
C MET A 170 18.96 3.62 4.06
N GLU A 171 18.74 4.91 4.31
CA GLU A 171 19.71 5.96 3.95
C GLU A 171 21.08 5.69 4.59
N ARG A 172 21.09 5.16 5.82
CA ARG A 172 22.30 4.78 6.54
C ARG A 172 22.92 3.46 6.04
N GLU A 173 22.14 2.42 5.77
CA GLU A 173 22.60 1.11 5.26
C GLU A 173 23.00 1.18 3.77
N THR A 174 22.32 2.00 2.96
CA THR A 174 22.62 2.24 1.54
C THR A 174 23.86 3.10 1.30
N LEU A 175 24.34 3.82 2.32
CA LEU A 175 25.68 4.40 2.30
C LEU A 175 26.78 3.34 2.41
N PHE A 176 26.47 2.12 2.88
CA PHE A 176 27.43 1.04 3.12
C PHE A 176 27.18 -0.24 2.30
N PHE A 177 26.18 -0.27 1.41
CA PHE A 177 25.91 -1.46 0.60
C PHE A 177 27.00 -1.67 -0.46
N THR A 178 27.76 -2.76 -0.29
CA THR A 178 28.77 -3.22 -1.25
C THR A 178 28.09 -4.25 -2.16
N ASN A 179 27.84 -3.88 -3.41
CA ASN A 179 27.07 -4.70 -4.33
C ASN A 179 27.94 -5.82 -4.91
N ASN A 180 27.52 -7.08 -4.74
CA ASN A 180 27.97 -8.23 -5.52
C ASN A 180 26.72 -8.82 -6.17
N LEU A 181 26.47 -8.57 -7.46
CA LEU A 181 25.85 -9.52 -8.42
C LEU A 181 25.57 -8.87 -9.79
N SER A 182 25.59 -9.76 -10.79
CA SER A 182 25.65 -9.57 -12.23
C SER A 182 24.28 -9.87 -12.87
N ALA A 183 23.80 -9.00 -13.76
CA ALA A 183 22.87 -9.33 -14.87
C ALA A 183 22.70 -8.13 -15.81
N GLU A 184 23.16 -8.28 -17.05
CA GLU A 184 23.29 -7.25 -18.10
C GLU A 184 21.94 -6.88 -18.78
N GLY A 185 20.89 -7.70 -18.60
CA GLY A 185 19.58 -7.52 -19.26
C GLY A 185 18.53 -6.73 -18.46
N GLU A 186 18.65 -6.62 -17.14
CA GLU A 186 17.75 -5.78 -16.32
C GLU A 186 18.17 -4.30 -16.36
N GLN A 187 19.41 -4.05 -16.79
CA GLN A 187 20.08 -2.75 -16.70
C GLN A 187 19.40 -1.69 -17.59
N GLU A 188 19.09 -1.98 -18.86
CA GLU A 188 18.48 -1.01 -19.80
C GLU A 188 17.09 -0.50 -19.37
N VAL A 189 16.24 -1.35 -18.80
CA VAL A 189 14.90 -0.96 -18.33
C VAL A 189 15.00 -0.06 -17.09
N LEU A 190 15.94 -0.37 -16.20
CA LEU A 190 16.28 0.45 -15.03
C LEU A 190 16.77 1.85 -15.41
N TYR A 191 17.61 1.95 -16.44
CA TYR A 191 18.12 3.23 -16.96
C TYR A 191 17.00 4.10 -17.55
N ASN A 192 16.08 3.50 -18.30
CA ASN A 192 14.92 4.21 -18.86
C ASN A 192 13.94 4.74 -17.80
N GLU A 193 13.82 4.06 -16.65
CA GLU A 193 12.93 4.47 -15.55
C GLU A 193 13.51 5.62 -14.70
N PHE A 194 14.84 5.67 -14.50
CA PHE A 194 15.48 6.59 -13.56
C PHE A 194 16.41 7.65 -14.20
N ASP A 195 16.87 7.44 -15.44
CA ASP A 195 17.84 8.32 -16.13
C ASP A 195 17.61 8.35 -17.67
N PRO A 196 16.52 8.98 -18.15
CA PRO A 196 16.17 9.04 -19.58
C PRO A 196 17.15 9.86 -20.44
N LEU A 197 18.25 10.36 -19.88
CA LEU A 197 19.25 11.16 -20.57
C LEU A 197 20.34 10.30 -21.25
N GLU A 198 20.58 9.06 -20.82
CA GLU A 198 21.55 8.17 -21.49
C GLU A 198 21.10 7.75 -22.91
N ILE A 199 19.78 7.70 -23.18
CA ILE A 199 19.22 7.40 -24.51
C ILE A 199 19.67 8.44 -25.56
N LYS A 200 19.92 9.69 -25.14
CA LYS A 200 20.37 10.73 -26.07
C LYS A 200 21.83 10.61 -26.48
N ALA A 201 22.62 9.77 -25.80
CA ALA A 201 24.04 9.60 -26.10
C ALA A 201 24.31 8.45 -27.08
N GLU A 202 23.41 7.46 -27.21
CA GLU A 202 23.60 6.33 -28.13
C GLU A 202 22.92 6.51 -29.50
N ASP A 203 21.84 7.29 -29.61
CA ASP A 203 21.23 7.62 -30.91
C ASP A 203 21.91 8.79 -31.65
N GLY A 204 22.91 9.42 -31.02
CA GLY A 204 23.78 10.39 -31.65
C GLY A 204 24.94 9.70 -32.36
N LYS A 205 24.67 9.10 -33.53
CA LYS A 205 25.69 8.60 -34.45
C LYS A 205 26.87 9.57 -34.51
N LYS A 206 28.02 9.13 -33.99
CA LYS A 206 29.32 9.58 -34.43
C LYS A 206 29.37 9.39 -35.94
N ASP A 207 29.28 10.47 -36.71
CA ASP A 207 29.67 10.46 -38.10
C ASP A 207 31.19 10.24 -38.14
N PRO A 208 31.69 9.12 -38.70
CA PRO A 208 33.11 8.86 -38.80
C PRO A 208 33.65 9.34 -40.15
N ASN A 209 34.77 10.07 -40.08
CA ASN A 209 35.78 10.26 -41.15
C ASN A 209 35.38 11.13 -42.37
N ARG A 210 36.26 11.85 -43.07
CA ARG A 210 37.67 12.28 -42.93
C ARG A 210 37.95 13.16 -44.16
N SER A 211 38.75 14.22 -44.00
CA SER A 211 39.75 14.74 -44.95
C SER A 211 39.44 14.89 -46.46
N GLY A 212 39.53 16.13 -46.93
CA GLY A 212 39.76 16.56 -48.31
C GLY A 212 40.02 18.05 -48.34
#